data_AF-A0AAD1NXL7-F1
#
_entry.id   AF-A0AAD1NXL7-F1
#
_cell.length_a   1.000
_cell.length_b   1.000
_cell.length_c   1.000
_cell.angle_alpha   90.00
_cell.angle_beta   90.00
_cell.angle_gamma   90.00
#
_symmetry.space_group_name_H-M   'P 1'
#
loop_
_entity.id
_entity.type
_entity.pdbx_description
1 polymer ?
#
loop_
_entity_poly.entity_id
_entity_poly.type
_entity_poly.pdbx_seq_one_letter_code
_entity_poly.pdbx_strand_id
1 'polypeptide(L)'
;MGLTARLAGILSVLWGEPGVISEAVMARAIFLVKAILEPHAKRAWRVGEVGDISPALRLAKRLREGKVERFTRREVYTREWGGITTSEEAGRAIELLEKAGWVVYDPEARAYLVNPRIREVGHAH
;
A
#
# COMPACT_ATOMS: atom_id res chain seq x y z
N MET A 1 6.56 -19.66 19.34
CA MET A 1 7.89 -19.81 19.97
C MET A 1 9.02 -20.09 18.98
N GLY A 2 8.82 -20.84 17.89
CA GLY A 2 9.93 -21.24 16.99
C GLY A 2 10.65 -20.10 16.25
N LEU A 3 9.95 -19.04 15.82
CA LEU A 3 10.57 -17.93 15.08
C LEU A 3 11.54 -17.13 15.96
N THR A 4 11.12 -16.80 17.18
CA THR A 4 11.90 -15.98 18.12
C THR A 4 13.20 -16.68 18.53
N ALA A 5 13.15 -17.99 18.79
CA ALA A 5 14.33 -18.77 19.13
C ALA A 5 15.35 -18.85 17.96
N ARG A 6 14.85 -19.01 16.72
CA ARG A 6 15.71 -19.01 15.52
C ARG A 6 16.33 -17.63 15.26
N LEU A 7 15.56 -16.56 15.48
CA LEU A 7 16.04 -15.19 15.33
C LEU A 7 17.11 -14.86 16.38
N ALA A 8 16.91 -15.29 17.63
CA ALA A 8 17.87 -15.13 18.71
C ALA A 8 19.22 -15.78 18.35
N GLY A 9 19.21 -16.97 17.76
CA GLY A 9 20.44 -17.63 17.29
C GLY A 9 21.15 -16.89 16.15
N ILE A 10 20.41 -16.32 15.19
CA ILE A 10 21.02 -15.51 14.10
C ILE A 10 21.64 -14.22 14.67
N LEU A 11 20.94 -13.58 15.60
CA LEU A 11 21.40 -12.34 16.22
C LEU A 11 22.60 -12.55 17.13
N SER A 12 22.67 -13.68 17.86
CA SER A 12 23.82 -13.99 18.71
C SER A 12 25.10 -14.15 17.87
N VAL A 13 24.99 -14.76 16.68
CA VAL A 13 26.10 -14.86 15.71
C VAL A 13 26.50 -13.48 15.19
N LEU A 14 25.52 -12.64 14.80
CA LEU A 14 25.79 -11.30 14.27
C LEU A 14 26.43 -10.35 15.31
N TRP A 15 26.16 -10.56 16.60
CA TRP A 15 26.70 -9.74 17.68
C TRP A 15 27.99 -10.30 18.31
N GLY A 16 28.56 -11.37 17.74
CA GLY A 16 29.81 -11.93 18.22
C GLY A 16 29.70 -12.69 19.54
N GLU A 17 28.50 -13.14 19.90
CA GLU A 17 28.23 -14.05 21.04
C GLU A 17 27.77 -15.44 20.54
N PRO A 18 28.58 -16.16 19.73
CA PRO A 18 28.17 -17.46 19.22
C PRO A 18 28.10 -18.52 20.33
N GLY A 19 26.98 -19.24 20.41
CA GLY A 19 26.85 -20.48 21.20
C GLY A 19 26.18 -20.37 22.57
N VAL A 20 25.95 -19.18 23.12
CA VAL A 20 25.18 -18.99 24.36
C VAL A 20 24.07 -18.00 24.09
N ILE A 21 22.82 -18.48 24.02
CA ILE A 21 21.67 -17.59 23.99
C ILE A 21 21.51 -17.03 25.42
N SER A 22 22.18 -15.92 25.69
CA SER A 22 22.02 -15.21 26.96
C SER A 22 20.58 -14.70 27.09
N GLU A 23 20.12 -14.55 28.33
CA GLU A 23 18.80 -13.97 28.61
C GLU A 23 18.64 -12.59 27.94
N ALA A 24 19.72 -11.81 27.89
CA ALA A 24 19.76 -10.51 27.22
C ALA A 24 19.54 -10.62 25.70
N VAL A 25 20.16 -11.61 25.04
CA VAL A 25 19.96 -11.84 23.59
C VAL A 25 18.53 -12.31 23.30
N MET A 26 17.98 -13.19 24.15
CA MET A 26 16.58 -13.62 24.03
C MET A 26 15.62 -12.44 24.22
N ALA A 27 15.84 -11.59 25.22
CA ALA A 27 15.03 -10.41 25.47
C ALA A 27 15.06 -9.43 24.30
N ARG A 28 16.23 -9.20 23.69
CA ARG A 28 16.38 -8.37 22.48
C ARG A 28 15.65 -8.97 21.28
N ALA A 29 15.73 -10.29 21.07
CA ALA A 29 15.00 -10.96 20.01
C ALA A 29 13.48 -10.87 20.19
N ILE A 30 12.99 -11.03 21.43
CA ILE A 30 11.57 -10.84 21.76
C ILE A 30 11.14 -9.40 21.48
N PHE A 31 11.95 -8.41 21.90
CA PHE A 31 11.67 -7.00 21.65
C PHE A 31 11.61 -6.70 20.15
N LEU A 32 12.59 -7.15 19.37
CA LEU A 32 12.61 -6.96 17.92
C LEU A 32 11.36 -7.56 17.26
N VAL A 33 10.97 -8.77 17.64
CA VAL A 33 9.78 -9.42 17.07
C VAL A 33 8.50 -8.69 17.48
N LYS A 34 8.29 -8.44 18.79
CA LYS A 34 7.02 -7.93 19.30
C LYS A 34 6.83 -6.42 19.13
N ALA A 35 7.88 -5.63 19.30
CA ALA A 35 7.79 -4.17 19.27
C ALA A 35 8.00 -3.60 17.86
N ILE A 36 8.81 -4.26 17.03
CA ILE A 36 9.18 -3.75 15.71
C ILE A 36 8.50 -4.57 14.61
N LEU A 37 8.81 -5.85 14.48
CA LEU A 37 8.38 -6.63 13.31
C LEU A 37 6.88 -6.90 13.30
N GLU A 38 6.29 -7.29 14.43
CA GLU A 38 4.86 -7.63 14.50
C GLU A 38 3.93 -6.43 14.21
N PRO A 39 4.16 -5.21 14.74
CA PRO A 39 3.38 -4.03 14.36
C PRO A 39 3.56 -3.62 12.90
N HIS A 40 4.76 -3.81 12.32
CA HIS A 40 5.01 -3.52 10.91
C HIS A 40 4.39 -4.58 9.98
N ALA A 41 4.44 -5.85 10.35
CA ALA A 41 3.75 -6.93 9.65
C ALA A 41 2.22 -6.73 9.71
N LYS A 42 1.69 -6.37 10.89
CA LYS A 42 0.26 -6.00 11.04
C LYS A 42 -0.09 -4.79 10.19
N ARG A 43 0.74 -3.74 10.10
CA ARG A 43 0.51 -2.60 9.20
C ARG A 43 0.57 -2.99 7.71
N ALA A 44 1.56 -3.80 7.32
CA ALA A 44 1.69 -4.31 5.96
C ALA A 44 0.53 -5.25 5.58
N TRP A 45 0.02 -6.04 6.53
CA TRP A 45 -1.15 -6.89 6.32
C TRP A 45 -2.47 -6.13 6.45
N ARG A 46 -2.51 -5.00 7.15
CA ARG A 46 -3.63 -4.05 7.10
C ARG A 46 -3.78 -3.46 5.70
N VAL A 47 -2.69 -3.31 4.96
CA VAL A 47 -2.71 -3.02 3.51
C VAL A 47 -3.26 -4.21 2.70
N GLY A 48 -3.15 -5.44 3.23
CA GLY A 48 -3.82 -6.64 2.69
C GLY A 48 -5.30 -6.83 3.13
N GLU A 49 -5.75 -6.19 4.21
CA GLU A 49 -7.17 -6.08 4.60
C GLU A 49 -7.91 -5.00 3.80
N VAL A 50 -7.17 -4.05 3.20
CA VAL A 50 -7.71 -3.27 2.08
C VAL A 50 -7.84 -4.26 0.93
N GLY A 51 -9.08 -4.66 0.60
CA GLY A 51 -9.37 -5.61 -0.48
C GLY A 51 -8.63 -5.29 -1.79
N ASP A 52 -8.56 -6.27 -2.70
CA ASP A 52 -7.78 -6.22 -3.95
C ASP A 52 -7.59 -4.79 -4.50
N ILE A 53 -6.36 -4.28 -4.41
CA ILE A 53 -5.98 -2.93 -4.86
C ILE A 53 -5.68 -2.89 -6.36
N SER A 54 -5.67 -4.04 -7.03
CA SER A 54 -5.40 -4.15 -8.47
C SER A 54 -6.30 -3.25 -9.33
N PRO A 55 -7.60 -3.07 -9.04
CA PRO A 55 -8.45 -2.13 -9.77
C PRO A 55 -7.97 -0.68 -9.65
N ALA A 56 -7.52 -0.26 -8.46
CA ALA A 56 -6.96 1.08 -8.24
C ALA A 56 -5.66 1.28 -9.01
N LEU A 57 -4.77 0.27 -9.04
CA LEU A 57 -3.52 0.33 -9.80
C LEU A 57 -3.76 0.39 -11.31
N ARG A 58 -4.72 -0.38 -11.84
CA ARG A 58 -5.09 -0.33 -13.26
C ARG A 58 -5.73 1.00 -13.63
N LEU A 59 -6.58 1.55 -12.75
CA LEU A 59 -7.13 2.89 -12.92
C LEU A 59 -6.04 3.97 -12.90
N ALA A 60 -5.09 3.89 -11.96
CA ALA A 60 -3.93 4.78 -11.87
C ALA A 60 -3.13 4.78 -13.18
N LYS A 61 -2.78 3.58 -13.68
CA LYS A 61 -2.07 3.41 -14.95
C LYS A 61 -2.82 4.09 -16.10
N ARG A 62 -4.13 3.89 -16.19
CA ARG A 62 -4.99 4.55 -17.20
C ARG A 62 -4.98 6.07 -17.08
N LEU A 63 -5.10 6.63 -15.87
CA LEU A 63 -5.12 8.09 -15.66
C LEU A 63 -3.78 8.73 -16.02
N ARG A 64 -2.67 8.01 -15.79
CA ARG A 64 -1.32 8.44 -16.19
C ARG A 64 -1.13 8.43 -17.71
N GLU A 65 -1.61 7.39 -18.39
CA GLU A 65 -1.47 7.21 -19.84
C GLU A 65 -2.48 8.05 -20.65
N GLY A 66 -3.64 8.34 -20.07
CA GLY A 66 -4.74 9.04 -20.74
C GLY A 66 -4.70 10.56 -20.59
N LYS A 67 -5.34 11.26 -21.53
CA LYS A 67 -5.67 12.70 -21.44
C LYS A 67 -6.95 12.95 -20.63
N VAL A 68 -7.23 12.14 -19.63
CA VAL A 68 -8.38 12.36 -18.74
C VAL A 68 -7.97 13.41 -17.72
N GLU A 69 -8.59 14.58 -17.79
CA GLU A 69 -8.39 15.67 -16.82
C GLU A 69 -9.43 15.63 -15.71
N ARG A 70 -10.65 15.21 -16.05
CA ARG A 70 -11.77 15.05 -15.14
C ARG A 70 -12.59 13.82 -15.47
N PHE A 71 -13.17 13.19 -14.46
CA PHE A 71 -14.06 12.05 -14.64
C PHE A 71 -15.06 11.93 -13.48
N THR A 72 -16.17 11.25 -13.72
CA THR A 72 -17.14 10.91 -12.66
C THR A 72 -16.99 9.46 -12.23
N ARG A 73 -17.39 9.12 -11.00
CA ARG A 73 -17.48 7.73 -10.52
C ARG A 73 -18.28 6.85 -11.49
N ARG A 74 -19.35 7.41 -12.06
CA ARG A 74 -20.20 6.73 -13.05
C ARG A 74 -19.45 6.34 -14.30
N GLU A 75 -18.62 7.23 -14.82
CA GLU A 75 -17.82 6.94 -16.01
C GLU A 75 -16.83 5.80 -15.77
N VAL A 76 -16.26 5.69 -14.57
CA VAL A 76 -15.31 4.61 -14.23
C VAL A 76 -15.96 3.25 -14.42
N TYR A 77 -17.13 3.00 -13.82
CA TYR A 77 -17.76 1.68 -13.91
C TYR A 77 -18.55 1.45 -15.20
N THR A 78 -19.15 2.50 -15.79
CA THR A 78 -19.92 2.35 -17.04
C THR A 78 -19.01 2.09 -18.25
N ARG A 79 -17.77 2.59 -18.20
CA ARG A 79 -16.75 2.37 -19.23
C ARG A 79 -15.72 1.31 -18.85
N GLU A 80 -15.95 0.60 -17.75
CA GLU A 80 -15.12 -0.50 -17.26
C GLU A 80 -13.63 -0.16 -17.10
N TRP A 81 -13.33 1.05 -16.62
CA TRP A 81 -11.94 1.52 -16.51
C TRP A 81 -11.17 0.68 -15.50
N GLY A 82 -10.05 0.10 -15.94
CA GLY A 82 -9.27 -0.79 -15.09
C GLY A 82 -10.02 -2.06 -14.70
N GLY A 83 -11.04 -2.48 -15.48
CA GLY A 83 -11.86 -3.65 -15.21
C GLY A 83 -12.88 -3.44 -14.08
N ILE A 84 -13.10 -2.20 -13.65
CA ILE A 84 -14.05 -1.85 -12.61
C ILE A 84 -15.46 -1.84 -13.22
N THR A 85 -16.35 -2.73 -12.80
CA THR A 85 -17.71 -2.86 -13.38
C THR A 85 -18.82 -2.41 -12.45
N THR A 86 -18.50 -2.21 -11.16
CA THR A 86 -19.50 -1.83 -10.14
C THR A 86 -19.23 -0.44 -9.57
N SER A 87 -20.29 0.20 -9.09
CA SER A 87 -20.17 1.50 -8.43
C SER A 87 -19.30 1.39 -7.17
N GLU A 88 -19.50 0.36 -6.36
CA GLU A 88 -18.79 0.11 -5.11
C GLU A 88 -17.29 -0.05 -5.33
N GLU A 89 -16.89 -0.82 -6.34
CA GLU A 89 -15.49 -1.01 -6.71
C GLU A 89 -14.87 0.30 -7.23
N ALA A 90 -15.60 1.07 -8.04
CA ALA A 90 -15.15 2.40 -8.46
C ALA A 90 -14.92 3.32 -7.27
N GLY A 91 -15.81 3.30 -6.27
CA GLY A 91 -15.68 4.09 -5.05
C GLY A 91 -14.39 3.75 -4.28
N ARG A 92 -14.15 2.46 -4.03
CA ARG A 92 -12.94 2.00 -3.33
C ARG A 92 -11.65 2.36 -4.08
N ALA A 93 -11.65 2.18 -5.40
CA ALA A 93 -10.49 2.50 -6.23
C ALA A 93 -10.19 4.00 -6.22
N ILE A 94 -11.22 4.86 -6.38
CA ILE A 94 -11.06 6.31 -6.36
C ILE A 94 -10.60 6.80 -4.98
N GLU A 95 -11.15 6.26 -3.89
CA GLU A 95 -10.75 6.62 -2.53
C GLU A 95 -9.26 6.36 -2.28
N LEU A 96 -8.72 5.24 -2.79
CA LEU A 96 -7.28 4.94 -2.72
C LEU A 96 -6.44 5.96 -3.52
N LEU A 97 -6.91 6.36 -4.70
CA LEU A 97 -6.23 7.35 -5.54
C LEU A 97 -6.29 8.75 -4.93
N GLU A 98 -7.40 9.12 -4.28
CA GLU A 98 -7.56 10.38 -3.58
C GLU A 98 -6.62 10.44 -2.37
N LYS A 99 -6.56 9.39 -1.55
CA LYS A 99 -5.59 9.25 -0.45
C LYS A 99 -4.14 9.33 -0.93
N ALA A 100 -3.86 8.84 -2.13
CA ALA A 100 -2.54 8.92 -2.76
C ALA A 100 -2.25 10.28 -3.42
N GLY A 101 -3.21 11.21 -3.47
CA GLY A 101 -3.06 12.52 -4.09
C GLY A 101 -3.08 12.51 -5.62
N TRP A 102 -3.58 11.44 -6.23
CA TRP A 102 -3.69 11.30 -7.70
C TRP A 102 -4.92 12.00 -8.27
N VAL A 103 -6.00 12.06 -7.49
CA VAL A 103 -7.25 12.71 -7.87
C VAL A 103 -7.81 13.50 -6.70
N VAL A 104 -8.65 14.49 -6.97
CA VAL A 104 -9.35 15.28 -5.95
C VAL A 104 -10.80 15.46 -6.37
N TYR A 105 -11.74 15.28 -5.44
CA TYR A 105 -13.13 15.59 -5.72
C TYR A 105 -13.38 17.10 -5.77
N ASP A 106 -13.99 17.57 -6.85
CA ASP A 106 -14.47 18.93 -7.04
C ASP A 106 -16.01 18.96 -6.87
N PRO A 107 -16.52 19.59 -5.78
CA PRO A 107 -17.95 19.70 -5.51
C PRO A 107 -18.72 20.54 -6.53
N GLU A 108 -18.09 21.54 -7.15
CA GLU A 108 -18.74 22.43 -8.13
C GLU A 108 -18.94 21.70 -9.45
N ALA A 109 -17.89 21.03 -9.92
CA ALA A 109 -17.95 20.21 -11.14
C ALA A 109 -18.67 18.86 -10.94
N ARG A 110 -18.89 18.46 -9.68
CA ARG A 110 -19.37 17.12 -9.28
C ARG A 110 -18.54 15.99 -9.91
N ALA A 111 -17.23 16.19 -10.01
CA ALA A 111 -16.31 15.30 -10.71
C ALA A 111 -14.98 15.18 -9.96
N TYR A 112 -14.21 14.15 -10.28
CA TYR A 112 -12.84 14.01 -9.81
C TYR A 112 -11.90 14.64 -10.83
N LEU A 113 -11.05 15.56 -10.36
CA LEU A 113 -9.96 16.16 -11.13
C LEU A 113 -8.71 15.32 -10.98
N VAL A 114 -8.02 15.05 -12.09
CA VAL A 114 -6.77 14.29 -12.10
C VAL A 114 -5.60 15.24 -11.84
N ASN A 115 -4.76 14.91 -10.86
CA ASN A 115 -3.59 15.72 -10.54
C ASN A 115 -2.61 15.69 -11.73
N PRO A 116 -2.29 16.85 -12.37
CA PRO A 116 -1.42 16.88 -13.54
C PRO A 116 -0.01 16.31 -13.29
N ARG A 117 0.48 16.40 -12.05
CA ARG A 117 1.84 15.97 -11.67
C ARG A 117 2.06 14.47 -11.73
N ILE A 118 1.00 13.64 -11.75
CA ILE A 118 1.16 12.18 -11.88
C ILE A 118 1.83 11.77 -13.20
N ARG A 119 1.85 12.67 -14.20
CA ARG A 119 2.50 12.46 -15.50
C ARG A 119 3.99 12.80 -15.47
N GLU A 120 4.44 13.63 -14.54
CA GLU A 120 5.85 14.07 -14.44
C GLU A 120 6.75 13.00 -13.82
N VAL A 121 6.20 12.17 -12.92
CA VAL A 121 6.95 11.16 -12.16
C VAL A 121 7.48 10.00 -13.03
N GLY A 122 7.05 9.90 -14.30
CA GLY A 122 7.49 8.85 -15.24
C GLY A 122 8.78 9.14 -16.02
N HIS A 123 9.39 10.32 -15.87
CA HIS A 123 10.57 10.73 -16.65
C HIS A 123 11.91 10.63 -15.91
N ALA A 124 11.94 10.08 -14.69
CA ALA A 124 13.20 9.69 -14.06
C ALA A 124 13.64 8.33 -14.61
N HIS A 125 14.53 8.39 -15.61
CA HIS A 125 15.22 7.25 -16.22
C HIS A 125 16.03 6.41 -15.23
#